data_AF-A0A8H4Y973-F1
#
_entry.id   AF-A0A8H4Y973-F1
#
_cell.length_a   1.000
_cell.length_b   1.000
_cell.length_c   1.000
_cell.angle_alpha   90.00
_cell.angle_beta   90.00
_cell.angle_gamma   90.00
#
_symmetry.space_group_name_H-M   'P 1'
#
loop_
_entity.id
_entity.type
_entity.pdbx_description
1 polymer ?
#
loop_
_entity_poly.entity_id
_entity_poly.type
_entity_poly.pdbx_seq_one_letter_code
_entity_poly.pdbx_strand_id
1 'polypeptide(L)'
;MPIKSLILDRSVHAKAAGAFCEFELVQHVSDSTDAKFLTGVGEKAKLLARISTVGGGKGSSDTVRDVRGWATKLYTEEGIQDFVFNDLPAFFIRDPIKFPSMNRSHKRHPHTRIPDNTVFQDFHLNNPEEIHALFYLDNMEFLLL
;
A
#
# COMPACT_ATOMS: atom_id res chain seq x y z
N MET A 1 22.43 -21.46 5.80
CA MET A 1 22.17 -20.35 4.84
C MET A 1 23.25 -19.28 5.06
N PRO A 2 23.91 -18.77 4.02
CA PRO A 2 24.95 -17.77 4.22
C PRO A 2 24.36 -16.44 4.71
N ILE A 3 24.99 -15.83 5.72
CA ILE A 3 24.58 -14.56 6.35
C ILE A 3 24.42 -13.40 5.34
N LYS A 4 25.07 -13.49 4.16
CA LYS A 4 25.04 -12.50 3.08
C LYS A 4 23.69 -12.38 2.33
N SER A 5 22.71 -13.24 2.58
CA SER A 5 21.41 -13.19 1.88
C SER A 5 20.36 -12.29 2.56
N LEU A 6 20.68 -11.69 3.72
CA LEU A 6 19.75 -10.82 4.45
C LEU A 6 19.91 -9.38 3.96
N ILE A 7 18.90 -8.88 3.27
CA ILE A 7 18.76 -7.48 2.86
C ILE A 7 17.73 -6.84 3.80
N LEU A 8 17.90 -5.55 4.10
CA LEU A 8 16.97 -4.81 4.94
C LEU A 8 15.55 -4.85 4.34
N ASP A 9 14.57 -5.15 5.19
CA ASP A 9 13.16 -5.07 4.80
C ASP A 9 12.75 -3.64 4.44
N ARG A 10 11.68 -3.49 3.65
CA ARG A 10 11.08 -2.16 3.43
C ARG A 10 10.63 -1.56 4.77
N SER A 11 10.79 -0.25 4.95
CA SER A 11 10.39 0.47 6.16
C SER A 11 8.88 0.37 6.45
N VAL A 12 8.09 0.31 5.37
CA VAL A 12 6.66 0.03 5.32
C VAL A 12 6.40 -1.03 4.27
N HIS A 13 5.26 -1.72 4.35
CA HIS A 13 4.91 -2.74 3.37
C HIS A 13 5.92 -3.90 3.25
N ALA A 14 6.49 -4.34 4.37
CA ALA A 14 7.52 -5.38 4.40
C ALA A 14 6.96 -6.78 4.05
N LYS A 15 5.79 -7.13 4.60
CA LYS A 15 5.09 -8.38 4.34
C LYS A 15 4.23 -8.25 3.08
N ALA A 16 4.47 -9.12 2.10
CA ALA A 16 3.83 -9.04 0.80
C ALA A 16 3.86 -10.37 0.04
N ALA A 17 2.95 -10.49 -0.92
CA ALA A 17 2.99 -11.46 -2.00
C ALA A 17 3.13 -10.73 -3.35
N GLY A 18 3.62 -11.43 -4.36
CA GLY A 18 3.73 -10.87 -5.71
C GLY A 18 3.44 -11.91 -6.78
N ALA A 19 2.97 -11.44 -7.92
CA ALA A 19 2.62 -12.28 -9.07
C ALA A 19 2.96 -11.54 -10.37
N PHE A 20 3.41 -12.29 -11.37
CA PHE A 20 3.46 -11.81 -12.74
C PHE A 20 2.08 -11.93 -13.37
N CYS A 21 1.66 -10.88 -14.07
CA CYS A 21 0.35 -10.74 -14.69
C CYS A 21 0.49 -10.15 -16.09
N GLU A 22 -0.62 -10.06 -16.80
CA GLU A 22 -0.75 -9.34 -18.07
C GLU A 22 -1.84 -8.28 -17.91
N PHE A 23 -1.54 -7.07 -18.37
CA PHE A 23 -2.51 -5.99 -18.53
C PHE A 23 -3.00 -6.00 -19.98
N GLU A 24 -4.30 -5.83 -20.19
CA GLU A 24 -4.92 -5.70 -21.51
C GLU A 24 -5.88 -4.51 -21.52
N LEU A 25 -5.69 -3.60 -22.47
CA LEU A 25 -6.56 -2.43 -22.60
C LEU A 25 -7.88 -2.79 -23.29
N VAL A 26 -9.00 -2.62 -22.59
CA VAL A 26 -10.33 -2.91 -23.13
C VAL A 26 -11.01 -1.71 -23.81
N GLN A 27 -10.63 -0.49 -23.45
CA GLN A 27 -11.16 0.76 -24.02
C GLN A 27 -10.05 1.81 -24.00
N HIS A 28 -9.89 2.54 -25.10
CA HIS A 28 -8.88 3.60 -25.22
C HIS A 28 -9.32 4.88 -24.47
N VAL A 29 -8.34 5.65 -24.01
CA VAL A 29 -8.54 6.95 -23.35
C VAL A 29 -7.66 8.04 -23.98
N SER A 30 -7.47 7.96 -25.30
CA SER A 30 -6.64 8.89 -26.09
C SER A 30 -7.06 10.36 -25.97
N ASP A 31 -8.28 10.65 -25.55
CA ASP A 31 -8.76 12.02 -25.29
C ASP A 31 -8.12 12.65 -24.04
N SER A 32 -7.52 11.85 -23.16
CA SER A 32 -7.00 12.28 -21.85
C SER A 32 -5.48 12.09 -21.69
N THR A 33 -4.86 11.21 -22.48
CA THR A 33 -3.43 10.90 -22.37
C THR A 33 -2.87 10.35 -23.68
N ASP A 34 -1.59 10.58 -23.91
CA ASP A 34 -0.79 10.04 -25.01
C ASP A 34 0.00 8.78 -24.62
N ALA A 35 -0.14 8.28 -23.38
CA ALA A 35 0.55 7.09 -22.91
C ALA A 35 0.14 5.87 -23.74
N LYS A 36 1.09 5.28 -24.49
CA LYS A 36 0.76 4.28 -25.53
C LYS A 36 -0.07 3.11 -25.03
N PHE A 37 0.28 2.56 -23.87
CA PHE A 37 -0.42 1.44 -23.24
C PHE A 37 -1.91 1.69 -22.91
N LEU A 38 -2.38 2.93 -23.08
CA LEU A 38 -3.77 3.37 -22.88
C LEU A 38 -4.47 3.85 -24.17
N THR A 39 -3.84 3.68 -25.33
CA THR A 39 -4.35 4.19 -26.62
C THR A 39 -4.72 3.10 -27.64
N GLY A 40 -4.07 1.93 -27.62
CA GLY A 40 -4.40 0.80 -28.49
C GLY A 40 -5.25 -0.27 -27.80
N VAL A 41 -6.53 -0.42 -28.18
CA VAL A 41 -7.40 -1.48 -27.63
C VAL A 41 -6.86 -2.87 -28.00
N GLY A 42 -6.79 -3.77 -27.02
CA GLY A 42 -6.22 -5.11 -27.16
C GLY A 42 -4.70 -5.17 -26.99
N GLU A 43 -4.02 -4.02 -26.79
CA GLU A 43 -2.61 -4.02 -26.44
C GLU A 43 -2.39 -4.68 -25.08
N LYS A 44 -1.36 -5.54 -25.03
CA LYS A 44 -0.98 -6.30 -23.84
C LYS A 44 0.36 -5.83 -23.31
N ALA A 45 0.45 -5.63 -22.00
CA ALA A 45 1.69 -5.31 -21.31
C ALA A 45 1.97 -6.31 -20.19
N LYS A 46 3.23 -6.70 -20.02
CA LYS A 46 3.64 -7.49 -18.84
C LYS A 46 3.47 -6.62 -17.60
N LEU A 47 3.04 -7.25 -16.51
CA LEU A 47 2.82 -6.59 -15.24
C LEU A 47 3.43 -7.42 -14.10
N LEU A 48 4.04 -6.76 -13.13
CA LEU A 48 4.39 -7.36 -11.84
C LEU A 48 3.54 -6.70 -10.75
N ALA A 49 2.66 -7.47 -10.13
CA ALA A 49 1.84 -7.05 -9.00
C ALA A 49 2.54 -7.39 -7.68
N ARG A 50 2.41 -6.51 -6.68
CA ARG A 50 2.85 -6.74 -5.31
C ARG A 50 1.79 -6.22 -4.34
N ILE A 51 1.18 -7.14 -3.61
CA ILE A 51 0.14 -6.85 -2.60
C ILE A 51 0.75 -7.05 -1.21
N SER A 52 0.46 -6.13 -0.28
CA SER A 52 1.17 -6.07 1.01
C SER A 52 0.29 -5.57 2.15
N THR A 53 0.60 -5.95 3.39
CA THR A 53 0.19 -5.21 4.60
C THR A 53 1.12 -3.99 4.79
N VAL A 54 0.97 -3.14 5.83
CA VAL A 54 1.75 -1.90 6.00
C VAL A 54 2.54 -1.86 7.31
N GLY A 55 1.85 -2.00 8.44
CA GLY A 55 2.41 -1.82 9.79
C GLY A 55 3.34 -2.96 10.20
N GLY A 56 3.05 -4.19 9.74
CA GLY A 56 3.83 -5.38 10.05
C GLY A 56 5.26 -5.39 9.47
N GLY A 57 6.14 -6.15 10.11
CA GLY A 57 7.42 -6.58 9.52
C GLY A 57 7.22 -7.80 8.61
N LYS A 58 8.25 -8.25 7.89
CA LYS A 58 8.16 -9.36 6.92
C LYS A 58 7.57 -10.67 7.47
N GLY A 59 7.68 -10.91 8.77
CA GLY A 59 7.13 -12.09 9.46
C GLY A 59 5.72 -11.93 10.02
N SER A 60 5.01 -10.82 9.77
CA SER A 60 3.64 -10.63 10.28
C SER A 60 2.61 -11.52 9.57
N SER A 61 1.44 -11.67 10.18
CA SER A 61 0.29 -12.33 9.55
C SER A 61 -0.26 -11.50 8.39
N ASP A 62 -0.87 -12.19 7.42
CA ASP A 62 -1.49 -11.59 6.23
C ASP A 62 -2.92 -11.08 6.51
N THR A 63 -3.63 -11.68 7.48
CA THR A 63 -5.06 -11.43 7.74
C THR A 63 -5.32 -10.43 8.87
N VAL A 64 -4.39 -9.49 9.10
CA VAL A 64 -4.53 -8.43 10.12
C VAL A 64 -5.37 -7.26 9.60
N ARG A 65 -6.07 -6.54 10.48
CA ARG A 65 -6.66 -5.23 10.14
C ARG A 65 -5.53 -4.25 9.87
N ASP A 66 -5.35 -3.90 8.61
CA ASP A 66 -4.29 -3.01 8.13
C ASP A 66 -4.63 -2.62 6.69
N VAL A 67 -4.12 -1.48 6.23
CA VAL A 67 -4.22 -1.09 4.81
C VAL A 67 -3.55 -2.17 3.94
N ARG A 68 -4.05 -2.37 2.72
CA ARG A 68 -3.38 -3.20 1.71
C ARG A 68 -2.72 -2.32 0.68
N GLY A 69 -1.39 -2.38 0.61
CA GLY A 69 -0.66 -1.78 -0.50
C GLY A 69 -0.89 -2.58 -1.78
N TRP A 70 -1.23 -1.89 -2.87
CA TRP A 70 -1.47 -2.45 -4.19
C TRP A 70 -0.53 -1.78 -5.19
N ALA A 71 0.64 -2.37 -5.39
CA ALA A 71 1.63 -1.86 -6.33
C ALA A 71 1.66 -2.71 -7.61
N THR A 72 1.60 -2.06 -8.76
CA THR A 72 1.75 -2.69 -10.08
C THR A 72 2.83 -2.01 -10.87
N LYS A 73 3.75 -2.79 -11.41
CA LYS A 73 4.80 -2.37 -12.33
C LYS A 73 4.44 -2.83 -13.73
N LEU A 74 4.09 -1.90 -14.62
CA LEU A 74 3.81 -2.18 -16.02
C LEU A 74 5.06 -1.99 -16.86
N TYR A 75 5.38 -2.97 -17.68
CA TYR A 75 6.47 -2.91 -18.65
C TYR A 75 5.88 -2.46 -19.98
N THR A 76 5.91 -1.15 -20.24
CA THR A 76 5.37 -0.52 -21.45
C THR A 76 6.47 -0.28 -22.49
N GLU A 77 6.09 0.04 -23.72
CA GLU A 77 7.04 0.39 -24.79
C GLU A 77 7.78 1.70 -24.54
N GLU A 78 7.19 2.60 -23.74
CA GLU A 78 7.73 3.94 -23.46
C GLU A 78 8.45 4.01 -22.11
N GLY A 79 8.58 2.87 -21.43
CA GLY A 79 9.26 2.75 -20.15
C GLY A 79 8.47 1.94 -19.12
N ILE A 80 9.00 1.88 -17.91
CA ILE A 80 8.33 1.23 -16.79
C ILE A 80 7.39 2.23 -16.12
N GLN A 81 6.10 1.90 -16.06
CA GLN A 81 5.12 2.69 -15.32
C GLN A 81 4.80 1.98 -14.00
N ASP A 82 5.13 2.63 -12.88
CA ASP A 82 4.81 2.13 -11.54
C ASP A 82 3.57 2.84 -11.00
N PHE A 83 2.52 2.07 -10.76
CA PHE A 83 1.33 2.51 -10.03
C PHE A 83 1.42 1.96 -8.61
N VAL A 84 1.54 2.86 -7.62
CA VAL A 84 1.76 2.51 -6.22
C VAL A 84 0.60 3.05 -5.39
N PHE A 85 -0.38 2.18 -5.16
CA PHE A 85 -1.64 2.53 -4.51
C PHE A 85 -1.88 1.75 -3.23
N ASN A 86 -3.01 2.05 -2.58
CA ASN A 86 -3.59 1.28 -1.50
C ASN A 86 -5.01 0.82 -1.90
N ASP A 87 -5.57 -0.10 -1.13
CA ASP A 87 -6.98 -0.52 -1.21
C ASP A 87 -7.96 0.51 -0.64
N LEU A 88 -7.47 1.57 0.01
CA LEU A 88 -8.27 2.69 0.50
C LEU A 88 -8.30 3.85 -0.51
N PRO A 89 -9.47 4.49 -0.73
CA PRO A 89 -9.59 5.63 -1.65
C PRO A 89 -9.09 6.96 -1.04
N ALA A 90 -8.81 6.97 0.27
CA ALA A 90 -8.25 8.10 0.99
C ALA A 90 -7.09 7.62 1.89
N PHE A 91 -6.20 8.54 2.25
CA PHE A 91 -5.10 8.26 3.17
C PHE A 91 -5.27 9.05 4.47
N PHE A 92 -4.61 8.60 5.54
CA PHE A 92 -4.71 9.22 6.87
C PHE A 92 -4.33 10.71 6.80
N ILE A 93 -3.13 11.01 6.34
CA ILE A 93 -2.57 12.36 6.32
C ILE A 93 -2.72 13.05 4.96
N ARG A 94 -2.74 14.38 4.98
CA ARG A 94 -2.74 15.24 3.78
C ARG A 94 -1.39 15.90 3.50
N ASP A 95 -0.48 15.91 4.48
CA ASP A 95 0.87 16.46 4.36
C ASP A 95 1.90 15.33 4.59
N PRO A 96 2.81 15.08 3.63
CA PRO A 96 3.82 14.03 3.75
C PRO A 96 4.77 14.22 4.95
N ILE A 97 4.92 15.43 5.50
CA ILE A 97 5.76 15.68 6.68
C ILE A 97 5.30 14.88 7.91
N LYS A 98 4.00 14.55 7.99
CA LYS A 98 3.41 13.76 9.08
C LYS A 98 3.64 12.25 8.91
N PHE A 99 4.05 11.77 7.73
CA PHE A 99 4.17 10.34 7.42
C PHE A 99 5.07 9.57 8.39
N PRO A 100 6.27 10.07 8.78
CA PRO A 100 7.11 9.36 9.74
C PRO A 100 6.44 9.21 11.10
N SER A 101 5.67 10.20 11.56
CA SER A 101 4.94 10.13 12.83
C SER A 101 3.75 9.18 12.75
N MET A 102 2.96 9.25 11.69
CA MET A 102 1.86 8.31 11.42
C MET A 102 2.38 6.86 11.34
N ASN A 103 3.45 6.61 10.59
CA ASN A 103 4.01 5.27 10.48
C ASN A 103 4.51 4.77 11.85
N ARG A 104 5.14 5.63 12.67
CA ARG A 104 5.56 5.25 14.02
C ARG A 104 4.38 4.87 14.91
N SER A 105 3.21 5.51 14.78
CA SER A 105 2.03 5.17 15.59
C SER A 105 1.46 3.79 15.28
N HIS A 106 1.73 3.24 14.09
CA HIS A 106 1.31 1.91 13.65
C HIS A 106 2.38 0.82 13.86
N LYS A 107 3.57 1.18 14.38
CA LYS A 107 4.69 0.26 14.57
C LYS A 107 4.79 -0.15 16.05
N ARG A 108 5.67 -1.12 16.31
CA ARG A 108 5.95 -1.59 17.67
C ARG A 108 6.58 -0.45 18.49
N HIS A 109 6.18 -0.35 19.76
CA HIS A 109 6.75 0.61 20.69
C HIS A 109 8.28 0.41 20.82
N PRO A 110 9.10 1.47 20.78
CA PRO A 110 10.55 1.35 20.64
C PRO A 110 11.24 0.65 21.82
N HIS A 111 10.68 0.77 23.03
CA HIS A 111 11.25 0.15 24.22
C HIS A 111 10.78 -1.31 24.40
N THR A 112 9.48 -1.54 24.32
CA THR A 112 8.84 -2.84 24.63
C THR A 112 8.78 -3.78 23.42
N ARG A 113 8.94 -3.23 22.21
CA ARG A 113 8.92 -3.95 20.92
C ARG A 113 7.64 -4.75 20.64
N ILE A 114 6.54 -4.36 21.27
CA ILE A 114 5.20 -4.90 21.04
C ILE A 114 4.28 -3.78 20.52
N PRO A 115 3.13 -4.12 19.89
CA PRO A 115 2.11 -3.12 19.55
C PRO A 115 1.63 -2.36 20.79
N ASP A 116 1.36 -1.07 20.64
CA ASP A 116 0.85 -0.20 21.70
C ASP A 116 -0.28 0.68 21.14
N ASN A 117 -1.51 0.40 21.59
CA ASN A 117 -2.69 1.10 21.13
C ASN A 117 -2.73 2.57 21.59
N THR A 118 -2.01 2.92 22.65
CA THR A 118 -1.94 4.29 23.17
C THR A 118 -1.28 5.22 22.16
N VAL A 119 -0.18 4.78 21.54
CA VAL A 119 0.55 5.57 20.54
C VAL A 119 -0.25 5.71 19.25
N PHE A 120 -0.95 4.64 18.85
CA PHE A 120 -1.90 4.67 17.74
C PHE A 120 -2.98 5.74 17.99
N GLN A 121 -3.70 5.62 19.11
CA GLN A 121 -4.79 6.52 19.47
C GLN A 121 -4.33 7.97 19.63
N ASP A 122 -3.19 8.22 20.28
CA ASP A 122 -2.65 9.57 20.48
C ASP A 122 -2.43 10.29 19.15
N PHE A 123 -1.85 9.61 18.15
CA PHE A 123 -1.70 10.21 16.83
C PHE A 123 -3.05 10.49 16.17
N HIS A 124 -3.97 9.52 16.14
CA HIS A 124 -5.24 9.68 15.44
C HIS A 124 -6.20 10.68 16.10
N LEU A 125 -6.20 10.79 17.43
CA LEU A 125 -7.02 11.76 18.17
C LEU A 125 -6.54 13.21 17.95
N ASN A 126 -5.27 13.40 17.65
CA ASN A 126 -4.68 14.72 17.38
C ASN A 126 -4.64 15.10 15.89
N ASN A 127 -5.13 14.24 14.99
CA ASN A 127 -5.18 14.48 13.54
C ASN A 127 -6.60 14.20 13.02
N PRO A 128 -7.52 15.18 13.06
CA PRO A 128 -8.91 14.97 12.63
C PRO A 128 -9.07 14.75 11.12
N GLU A 129 -8.06 15.08 10.30
CA GLU A 129 -8.10 14.83 8.85
C GLU A 129 -8.17 13.34 8.48
N GLU A 130 -7.81 12.47 9.42
CA GLU A 130 -7.65 11.02 9.20
C GLU A 130 -8.95 10.24 9.34
N ILE A 131 -9.98 10.87 9.89
CA ILE A 131 -11.29 10.26 10.20
C ILE A 131 -11.84 9.50 8.99
N HIS A 132 -11.71 10.06 7.78
CA HIS A 132 -12.20 9.42 6.56
C HIS A 132 -11.49 8.09 6.26
N ALA A 133 -10.16 8.05 6.38
CA ALA A 133 -9.38 6.83 6.15
C ALA A 133 -9.58 5.79 7.27
N LEU A 134 -9.71 6.24 8.53
CA LEU A 134 -10.05 5.38 9.66
C LEU A 134 -11.40 4.71 9.47
N PHE A 135 -12.42 5.47 9.05
CA PHE A 135 -13.72 4.89 8.74
C PHE A 135 -13.63 3.78 7.67
N TYR A 136 -12.83 3.94 6.63
CA TYR A 136 -12.64 2.85 5.66
C TYR A 136 -11.90 1.65 6.24
N LEU A 137 -10.87 1.87 7.05
CA LEU A 137 -10.11 0.79 7.70
C LEU A 137 -10.98 -0.01 8.69
N ASP A 138 -11.89 0.67 9.39
CA ASP A 138 -12.72 0.07 10.44
C ASP A 138 -14.06 -0.49 9.92
N ASN A 139 -14.69 0.15 8.93
CA ASN A 139 -15.97 -0.28 8.34
C ASN A 139 -15.89 -1.54 7.48
N MET A 140 -14.71 -2.15 7.31
CA MET A 140 -14.60 -3.51 6.78
C MET A 140 -15.23 -4.59 7.69
N GLU A 141 -15.83 -4.21 8.84
CA GLU A 141 -16.62 -5.10 9.71
C GLU A 141 -17.97 -4.53 10.23
N PHE A 142 -18.41 -3.32 9.88
CA PHE A 142 -19.66 -2.75 10.44
C PHE A 142 -20.96 -3.37 9.86
N LEU A 143 -20.85 -4.45 9.08
CA LEU A 143 -21.98 -5.23 8.55
C LEU A 143 -22.26 -6.53 9.34
N LEU A 144 -21.59 -6.77 10.47
CA LEU A 144 -21.76 -7.99 11.28
C LEU A 144 -21.94 -7.75 12.80
N LEU A 145 -22.38 -6.57 13.21
CA LEU A 145 -23.02 -6.31 14.51
C LEU A 145 -24.39 -5.67 14.29
#